data_AF-A0A5C8WM11-F1
#
_entry.id   AF-A0A5C8WM11-F1
#
_cell.length_a   1.000
_cell.length_b   1.000
_cell.length_c   1.000
_cell.angle_alpha   90.00
_cell.angle_beta   90.00
_cell.angle_gamma   90.00
#
_symmetry.space_group_name_H-M   'P 1'
#
loop_
_entity.id
_entity.type
_entity.pdbx_description
1 polymer ?
#
loop_
_entity_poly.entity_id
_entity_poly.type
_entity_poly.pdbx_seq_one_letter_code
_entity_poly.pdbx_strand_id
1 'polypeptide(L)' 'MRITRQSMISGETNTLDLPVTCEQLAAWMGGEPIQRVFRHLPPWDREFIKTGITRAEWDATFPPEGEA' A
#
# COMPACT_ATOMS: atom_id res chain seq x y z
N MET A 1 -7.03 1.17 -11.14
CA MET A 1 -7.79 2.18 -10.37
C MET A 1 -6.80 3.05 -9.63
N ARG A 2 -6.95 4.38 -9.72
CA ARG A 2 -6.08 5.32 -8.98
C ARG A 2 -6.44 5.36 -7.50
N ILE A 3 -5.55 4.87 -6.65
CA ILE A 3 -5.68 4.89 -5.19
C ILE A 3 -4.78 5.99 -4.65
N THR A 4 -5.38 6.92 -3.91
CA THR A 4 -4.65 7.96 -3.18
C THR A 4 -4.62 7.64 -1.69
N ARG A 5 -3.43 7.73 -1.09
CA ARG A 5 -3.20 7.52 0.34
C ARG A 5 -2.17 8.52 0.85
N GLN A 6 -2.32 8.91 2.11
CA GLN A 6 -1.29 9.62 2.85
C GLN A 6 -0.42 8.59 3.56
N SER A 7 0.90 8.69 3.39
CA SER A 7 1.86 7.88 4.13
C SER A 7 1.77 8.19 5.62
N MET A 8 1.68 7.15 6.45
CA MET A 8 1.74 7.29 7.89
C MET A 8 3.14 7.62 8.43
N ILE A 9 4.19 7.50 7.61
CA ILE A 9 5.59 7.81 8.01
C ILE A 9 5.93 9.25 7.65
N SER A 10 5.92 9.59 6.36
CA SER A 10 6.32 10.93 5.88
C SER A 10 5.20 11.96 5.92
N GLY A 11 3.93 11.53 5.94
CA GLY A 11 2.78 12.41 5.73
C GLY A 11 2.55 12.82 4.27
N GLU A 12 3.37 12.32 3.33
CA GLU A 12 3.21 12.62 1.89
C GLU A 12 1.96 11.95 1.32
N THR A 13 1.28 12.64 0.41
CA THR A 13 0.11 12.10 -0.31
C THR A 13 0.55 11.53 -1.65
N ASN A 14 0.41 10.21 -1.80
CA ASN A 14 0.83 9.46 -2.96
C ASN A 14 -0.38 8.88 -3.69
N THR A 15 -0.28 8.75 -5.01
CA THR A 15 -1.30 8.11 -5.85
C THR A 15 -0.68 7.02 -6.71
N LEU A 16 -1.15 5.78 -6.57
CA LEU A 16 -0.74 4.67 -7.43
C LEU A 16 -1.92 4.17 -8.27
N ASP A 17 -1.65 3.69 -9.49
CA ASP A 17 -2.63 2.96 -10.29
C ASP A 17 -2.48 1.46 -10.05
N LEU A 18 -3.48 0.86 -9.40
CA LEU A 18 -3.44 -0.52 -8.95
C LEU A 18 -4.56 -1.36 -9.59
N PRO A 19 -4.33 -2.65 -9.91
CA PRO A 19 -5.34 -3.55 -10.49
C PRO A 19 -6.31 -4.05 -9.42
N VAL A 20 -7.11 -3.13 -8.91
CA VAL A 20 -8.14 -3.36 -7.88
C VAL A 20 -9.49 -2.81 -8.33
N THR A 21 -10.56 -3.31 -7.71
CA THR A 21 -11.95 -2.96 -7.98
C THR A 21 -12.60 -2.25 -6.79
N CYS A 22 -13.72 -1.57 -7.02
CA CYS A 22 -14.50 -0.91 -5.96
C CYS A 22 -15.04 -1.93 -4.95
N GLU A 23 -15.45 -3.11 -5.42
CA GLU A 23 -15.98 -4.20 -4.61
C GLU A 23 -14.92 -4.75 -3.65
N GLN A 24 -13.68 -4.90 -4.12
CA GLN A 24 -12.56 -5.30 -3.27
C GLN A 24 -12.28 -4.25 -2.19
N LEU A 25 -12.26 -2.96 -2.54
CA LEU A 25 -12.10 -1.89 -1.54
C LEU A 25 -13.24 -1.94 -0.50
N ALA A 26 -14.49 -2.10 -0.94
CA ALA A 26 -15.64 -2.20 -0.05
C ALA A 26 -15.54 -3.41 0.90
N ALA A 27 -15.11 -4.58 0.42
CA ALA A 27 -14.89 -5.76 1.25
C ALA A 27 -13.81 -5.53 2.31
N TRP A 28 -12.70 -4.89 1.93
CA TRP A 28 -11.64 -4.55 2.89
C TRP A 28 -12.09 -3.52 3.93
N MET A 29 -12.80 -2.46 3.50
CA MET A 29 -13.41 -1.48 4.42
C MET A 29 -14.50 -2.11 5.31
N GLY A 30 -15.14 -3.18 4.85
CA GLY A 30 -16.09 -4.00 5.61
C GLY A 30 -15.43 -4.97 6.61
N GLY A 31 -14.09 -5.01 6.68
CA GLY A 31 -13.34 -5.79 7.67
C GLY A 31 -12.73 -7.10 7.16
N GLU A 32 -12.89 -7.45 5.87
CA GLU A 32 -12.20 -8.62 5.33
C GLU A 32 -10.68 -8.38 5.31
N PRO A 33 -9.84 -9.35 5.71
CA PRO A 33 -8.41 -9.14 5.78
C PRO A 33 -7.76 -8.82 4.42
N ILE A 34 -6.82 -7.86 4.43
CA ILE A 34 -6.16 -7.34 3.22
C ILE A 34 -5.46 -8.44 2.39
N GLN A 35 -4.93 -9.47 3.05
CA GLN A 35 -4.29 -10.62 2.42
C GLN A 35 -5.26 -11.55 1.69
N ARG A 36 -6.56 -11.50 2.01
CA ARG A 36 -7.60 -12.25 1.31
C ARG A 36 -8.16 -11.43 0.17
N VAL A 37 -8.53 -10.17 0.42
CA VAL A 37 -9.11 -9.26 -0.58
C VAL A 37 -8.15 -9.00 -1.74
N PHE A 38 -6.89 -8.70 -1.44
CA PHE A 38 -5.88 -8.31 -2.43
C PHE A 38 -4.78 -9.36 -2.58
N ARG A 39 -5.14 -10.65 -2.48
CA ARG A 39 -4.18 -11.77 -2.55
C ARG A 39 -3.34 -11.83 -3.83
N HIS A 40 -3.85 -11.23 -4.91
CA HIS A 40 -3.20 -11.16 -6.22
C HIS A 40 -2.18 -10.01 -6.31
N LEU A 41 -2.22 -9.06 -5.39
CA LEU A 41 -1.26 -7.97 -5.34
C LEU A 41 0.04 -8.39 -4.66
N PRO A 42 1.19 -7.85 -5.12
CA PRO A 42 2.45 -8.04 -4.41
C PRO A 42 2.37 -7.44 -2.99
N PRO A 43 3.25 -7.87 -2.06
CA PRO A 43 3.25 -7.35 -0.69
C PRO A 43 3.33 -5.82 -0.61
N TRP A 44 4.14 -5.17 -1.44
CA TRP A 44 4.34 -3.72 -1.42
C TRP A 44 3.09 -2.92 -1.80
N ASP A 45 2.32 -3.41 -2.78
CA ASP A 45 1.07 -2.73 -3.18
C ASP A 45 -0.02 -2.87 -2.11
N ARG A 46 -0.05 -4.02 -1.41
CA ARG A 46 -0.94 -4.20 -0.24
C ARG A 46 -0.54 -3.26 0.89
N GLU A 47 0.75 -3.09 1.14
CA GLU A 47 1.24 -2.15 2.14
C GLU A 47 0.82 -0.72 1.78
N PHE A 48 1.02 -0.30 0.54
CA PHE A 48 0.56 1.02 0.08
C PHE A 48 -0.94 1.25 0.32
N ILE A 49 -1.80 0.28 -0.01
CA ILE A 49 -3.25 0.40 0.22
C ILE A 49 -3.56 0.60 1.71
N LYS A 50 -2.80 -0.06 2.59
CA LYS A 50 -2.97 -0.07 4.05
C LYS A 50 -2.44 1.19 4.73
N THR A 51 -1.26 1.67 4.35
CA THR A 51 -0.50 2.67 5.12
C THR A 51 -0.09 3.89 4.32
N GLY A 52 -0.28 3.88 3.00
CA GLY A 52 0.16 4.94 2.10
C GLY A 52 1.66 4.99 1.83
N ILE A 53 2.44 4.08 2.43
CA ILE A 53 3.89 4.01 2.25
C ILE A 53 4.19 3.38 0.89
N THR A 54 5.01 4.05 0.09
CA THR A 54 5.48 3.49 -1.19
C THR A 54 6.71 2.60 -0.97
N ARG A 55 7.02 1.73 -1.92
CA ARG A 55 8.25 0.91 -1.87
C ARG A 55 9.51 1.78 -1.78
N ALA A 56 9.57 2.86 -2.56
CA ALA A 56 10.70 3.77 -2.56
C ALA A 56 10.86 4.48 -1.21
N GLU A 57 9.76 4.92 -0.60
CA GLU A 57 9.76 5.52 0.74
C GLU A 57 10.21 4.52 1.81
N TRP A 58 9.72 3.28 1.74
CA TRP A 58 10.17 2.21 2.64
C TRP A 58 11.69 2.00 2.54
N ASP A 59 12.22 1.87 1.33
CA ASP A 59 13.64 1.63 1.10
C ASP A 59 14.51 2.81 1.54
N ALA A 60 14.01 4.05 1.39
CA ALA A 60 14.69 5.24 1.89
C ALA A 60 14.65 5.37 3.42
N THR A 61 13.57 4.91 4.06
CA THR A 61 13.39 4.98 5.52
C THR A 61 14.10 3.83 6.25
N PHE A 62 14.08 2.65 5.65
CA PHE A 62 14.63 1.40 6.20
C PHE A 62 15.55 0.74 5.17
N PRO A 63 16.72 1.34 4.89
CA PRO A 63 17.67 0.77 3.95
C PRO A 63 18.13 -0.62 4.44
N PRO A 64 18.40 -1.56 3.51
CA PRO A 64 18.91 -2.88 3.87
C PRO A 64 20.25 -2.77 4.62
N GLU A 65 20.46 -3.67 5.58
CA GLU A 65 21.68 -3.67 6.41
C GLU A 65 22.95 -3.72 5.54
N GLY A 66 23.87 -2.76 5.75
CA GLY A 66 25.15 -2.66 5.04
C GLY A 66 25.23 -1.55 3.99
N GLU A 67 24.13 -0.85 3.71
CA GLU A 67 24.09 0.35 2.87
C GLU A 67 23.77 1.57 3.75
N ALA A 68 24.79 2.13 4.41
CA ALA A 68 24.70 3.38 5.17
C ALA A 68 25.89 4.29 4.86
#